data_AF-A0A1M6K530-F1
#
_entry.id   AF-A0A1M6K530-F1
#
_cell.length_a   1.000
_cell.length_b   1.000
_cell.length_c   1.000
_cell.angle_alpha   90.00
_cell.angle_beta   90.00
_cell.angle_gamma   90.00
#
_symmetry.space_group_name_H-M   'P 1'
#
loop_
_entity.id
_entity.type
_entity.pdbx_description
1 polymer ?
#
loop_
_entity_poly.entity_id
_entity_poly.type
_entity_poly.pdbx_seq_one_letter_code
_entity_poly.pdbx_strand_id
1 'polypeptide(L)'
;MAAQTPPKSGTAPRMTDAQRAYEARRAAKAGMTLEKWLAAKEKEREEERRAATQDTARRATETSPAKKRGFFQRLLEKAQQPLKGSR
;
A
#
# COMPACT_ATOMS: atom_id res chain seq x y z
N MET A 1 10.93 -35.86 26.80
CA MET A 1 11.46 -34.53 27.20
C MET A 1 11.03 -33.53 26.15
N ALA A 2 10.27 -32.51 26.55
CA ALA A 2 9.59 -31.57 25.65
C ALA A 2 10.57 -30.63 24.92
N ALA A 3 10.30 -30.39 23.64
CA ALA A 3 11.01 -29.45 22.79
C ALA A 3 10.81 -28.00 23.28
N GLN A 4 11.91 -27.26 23.43
CA GLN A 4 11.90 -25.80 23.61
C GLN A 4 12.51 -25.16 22.36
N THR A 5 11.65 -24.79 21.42
CA THR A 5 11.97 -23.79 20.39
C THR A 5 11.78 -22.40 21.00
N PRO A 6 12.79 -21.51 20.98
CA PRO A 6 12.64 -20.18 21.55
C PRO A 6 11.63 -19.36 20.72
N PRO A 7 10.81 -18.50 21.35
CA PRO A 7 9.89 -17.64 20.63
C PRO A 7 10.70 -16.65 19.80
N LYS A 8 10.48 -16.63 18.48
CA LYS A 8 10.94 -15.53 17.62
C LYS A 8 10.21 -14.27 18.08
N SER A 9 10.88 -13.47 18.90
CA SER A 9 10.44 -12.13 19.28
C SER A 9 10.13 -11.34 18.03
N GLY A 10 8.83 -11.19 17.74
CA GLY A 10 8.28 -10.45 16.62
C GLY A 10 8.62 -8.97 16.74
N THR A 11 9.81 -8.61 16.28
CA THR A 11 10.18 -7.22 16.06
C THR A 11 9.78 -6.92 14.63
N ALA A 12 8.74 -6.11 14.43
CA ALA A 12 8.44 -5.55 13.12
C ALA A 12 9.75 -4.97 12.54
N PRO A 13 10.03 -5.16 11.23
CA PRO A 13 11.30 -4.78 10.65
C PRO A 13 11.60 -3.31 10.96
N ARG A 14 12.72 -3.05 11.65
CA ARG A 14 13.17 -1.69 11.95
C ARG A 14 13.27 -0.93 10.62
N MET A 15 12.61 0.23 10.52
CA MET A 15 12.66 1.04 9.31
C MET A 15 14.10 1.36 8.91
N THR A 16 14.38 1.33 7.61
CA THR A 16 15.70 1.69 7.07
C THR A 16 15.96 3.18 7.24
N ASP A 17 17.22 3.60 7.28
CA ASP A 17 17.59 5.02 7.42
C ASP A 17 17.01 5.90 6.29
N ALA A 18 16.98 5.36 5.06
CA ALA A 18 16.36 6.04 3.92
C ALA A 18 14.86 6.29 4.14
N GLN A 19 14.16 5.31 4.70
CA GLN A 19 12.74 5.42 5.02
C GLN A 19 12.50 6.41 6.16
N ARG A 20 13.35 6.39 7.20
CA ARG A 20 13.30 7.34 8.30
C ARG A 20 13.49 8.79 7.82
N ALA A 21 14.46 9.04 6.94
CA ALA A 21 14.70 10.35 6.37
C ALA A 21 13.53 10.83 5.51
N TYR A 22 12.91 9.92 4.75
CA TYR A 22 11.72 10.21 3.96
C TYR A 22 10.54 10.63 4.85
N GLU A 23 10.30 9.92 5.95
CA GLU A 23 9.22 10.24 6.88
C GLU A 23 9.53 11.47 7.74
N ALA A 24 10.79 11.75 8.06
CA ALA A 24 11.19 12.99 8.74
C ALA A 24 10.86 14.23 7.90
N ARG A 25 11.05 14.17 6.57
CA ARG A 25 10.65 15.24 5.65
C ARG A 25 9.15 15.48 5.64
N ARG A 26 8.35 14.43 5.79
CA ARG A 26 6.89 14.50 5.87
C ARG A 26 6.42 15.03 7.21
N ALA A 27 7.04 14.59 8.29
CA ALA A 27 6.81 15.09 9.64
C ALA A 27 7.08 16.61 9.72
N ALA A 28 8.22 17.05 9.17
CA ALA A 28 8.56 18.46 9.05
C ALA A 28 7.53 19.24 8.22
N LYS A 29 7.06 18.67 7.09
CA LYS A 29 5.99 19.28 6.29
C LYS A 29 4.68 19.45 7.05
N ALA A 30 4.36 18.52 7.95
CA ALA A 30 3.18 18.58 8.79
C ALA A 30 3.40 19.35 10.11
N GLY A 31 4.58 19.98 10.27
CA GLY A 31 4.92 20.76 11.46
C GLY A 31 5.04 19.93 12.74
N MET A 32 5.34 18.64 12.64
CA MET A 32 5.44 17.74 13.79
C MET A 32 6.74 16.93 13.81
N THR A 33 7.07 16.37 14.97
CA THR A 33 8.24 15.51 15.12
C THR A 33 8.02 14.16 14.45
N LEU A 34 9.10 13.51 14.03
CA LEU A 34 9.05 12.20 13.36
C LEU A 34 8.32 11.14 14.20
N GLU A 35 8.55 11.11 15.51
CA GLU A 35 7.88 10.15 16.40
C GLU A 35 6.37 10.38 16.44
N LYS A 36 5.92 11.64 16.50
CA LYS A 36 4.50 11.98 16.48
C LYS A 36 3.86 11.70 15.12
N TRP A 37 4.61 11.91 14.04
CA TRP A 37 4.21 11.55 12.67
C TRP A 37 4.02 10.04 12.52
N LEU A 38 4.96 9.23 13.01
CA LEU A 38 4.88 7.78 13.01
C LEU A 38 3.70 7.26 13.84
N ALA A 39 3.50 7.80 15.04
CA ALA A 39 2.38 7.43 15.91
C ALA A 39 1.02 7.80 15.30
N ALA A 40 0.92 8.98 14.67
CA ALA A 40 -0.29 9.40 13.97
C ALA A 40 -0.58 8.47 12.78
N LYS A 41 0.45 8.04 12.05
CA LYS A 41 0.31 7.14 10.91
C LYS A 41 -0.04 5.71 11.31
N GLU A 42 0.47 5.22 12.44
CA GLU A 42 0.09 3.89 12.96
C GLU A 42 -1.40 3.89 13.34
N LYS A 43 -1.87 4.98 13.97
CA LYS A 43 -3.28 5.18 14.28
C LYS A 43 -4.14 5.29 13.02
N GLU A 44 -3.69 6.08 12.05
CA GLU A 44 -4.35 6.21 10.74
C GLU A 44 -4.36 4.87 10.00
N ARG A 45 -3.30 4.08 10.05
CA ARG A 45 -3.23 2.74 9.43
C ARG A 45 -4.17 1.75 10.12
N GLU A 46 -4.35 1.85 11.43
CA GLU A 46 -5.34 1.03 12.14
C GLU A 46 -6.77 1.43 11.75
N GLU A 47 -7.04 2.73 11.64
CA GLU A 47 -8.33 3.27 11.19
C GLU A 47 -8.57 2.94 9.70
N GLU A 48 -7.55 3.05 8.85
CA GLU A 48 -7.57 2.72 7.43
C GLU A 48 -7.69 1.20 7.22
N ARG A 49 -7.18 0.33 8.10
CA ARG A 49 -7.47 -1.12 8.03
C ARG A 49 -8.93 -1.43 8.33
N ARG A 50 -9.59 -0.63 9.18
CA ARG A 50 -11.04 -0.74 9.46
C ARG A 50 -11.89 -0.06 8.38
N ALA A 51 -11.33 0.92 7.68
CA ALA A 51 -11.99 1.61 6.57
C ALA A 51 -11.76 0.92 5.22
N ALA A 52 -10.63 0.25 4.99
CA ALA A 52 -10.29 -0.44 3.75
C ALA A 52 -11.18 -1.65 3.50
N THR A 53 -11.69 -2.30 4.55
CA THR A 53 -12.74 -3.33 4.42
C THR A 53 -14.09 -2.72 4.03
N GLN A 54 -14.35 -1.45 4.36
CA GLN A 54 -15.58 -0.75 3.98
C GLN A 54 -15.48 -0.05 2.62
N ASP A 55 -14.31 0.46 2.25
CA ASP A 55 -14.05 1.09 0.95
C ASP A 55 -13.98 0.05 -0.18
N THR A 56 -13.36 -1.11 0.06
CA THR A 56 -13.39 -2.22 -0.91
C THR A 56 -14.80 -2.81 -1.09
N ALA A 57 -15.62 -2.82 -0.04
CA ALA A 57 -17.02 -3.26 -0.12
C ALA A 57 -17.92 -2.20 -0.80
N ARG A 58 -17.80 -0.90 -0.47
CA ARG A 58 -18.56 0.18 -1.13
C ARG A 58 -18.22 0.31 -2.62
N ARG A 59 -16.93 0.18 -2.96
CA ARG A 59 -16.46 0.21 -4.34
C ARG A 59 -16.88 -1.04 -5.14
N ALA A 60 -17.19 -2.14 -4.47
CA ALA A 60 -17.80 -3.34 -5.07
C ALA A 60 -19.32 -3.21 -5.26
N THR A 61 -20.03 -2.44 -4.42
CA THR A 61 -21.49 -2.27 -4.51
C THR A 61 -21.92 -1.12 -5.42
N GLU A 62 -21.08 -0.11 -5.65
CA GLU A 62 -21.46 1.06 -6.46
C GLU A 62 -21.06 0.99 -7.93
N THR A 63 -20.33 -0.04 -8.39
CA THR A 63 -19.91 -0.06 -9.79
C THR A 63 -19.92 -1.44 -10.44
N SER A 64 -21.10 -1.80 -10.95
CA SER A 64 -21.19 -2.53 -12.22
C SER A 64 -21.41 -1.55 -13.40
N PRO A 65 -20.41 -0.75 -13.82
CA PRO A 65 -20.21 -0.40 -15.19
C PRO A 65 -19.08 -1.28 -15.71
N ALA A 66 -19.30 -1.92 -16.86
CA ALA A 66 -18.27 -2.63 -17.60
C ALA A 66 -16.92 -1.91 -17.46
N LYS A 67 -15.92 -2.57 -16.85
CA LYS A 67 -14.59 -2.03 -16.55
C LYS A 67 -14.09 -1.26 -17.77
N LYS A 68 -14.18 0.07 -17.71
CA LYS A 68 -13.68 0.92 -18.80
C LYS A 68 -12.20 0.65 -18.88
N ARG A 69 -11.75 0.11 -20.03
CA ARG A 69 -10.37 -0.30 -20.26
C ARG A 69 -9.46 0.89 -19.94
N GLY A 70 -8.78 0.80 -18.81
CA GLY A 70 -7.90 1.86 -18.33
C GLY A 70 -6.74 2.07 -19.29
N PHE A 71 -6.04 3.20 -19.14
CA PHE A 71 -4.89 3.54 -19.98
C PHE A 71 -3.83 2.42 -20.01
N PHE A 72 -3.50 1.85 -18.84
CA PHE A 72 -2.57 0.72 -18.73
C PHE A 72 -3.08 -0.56 -19.40
N GLN A 73 -4.39 -0.83 -19.32
CA GLN A 73 -4.98 -1.99 -19.98
C GLN A 73 -4.94 -1.84 -21.50
N ARG A 74 -5.14 -0.63 -22.03
CA ARG A 74 -4.98 -0.33 -23.47
C ARG A 74 -3.53 -0.47 -23.93
N LEU A 75 -2.57 -0.07 -23.09
CA LEU A 75 -1.14 -0.23 -23.38
C LEU A 75 -0.74 -1.71 -23.40
N LEU A 76 -1.19 -2.49 -22.41
CA LEU A 76 -0.89 -3.92 -22.32
C LEU A 76 -1.49 -4.69 -23.50
N GLU A 77 -2.72 -4.39 -23.88
CA GLU A 77 -3.36 -4.97 -25.06
C GLU A 77 -2.58 -4.66 -26.34
N LYS A 78 -2.07 -3.43 -26.47
CA LYS A 78 -1.26 -3.03 -27.64
C LYS A 78 0.13 -3.66 -27.64
N ALA A 79 0.68 -4.00 -26.47
CA ALA A 79 1.93 -4.73 -26.32
C ALA A 79 1.76 -6.25 -26.57
N GLN A 80 0.61 -6.80 -26.22
CA GLN A 80 0.26 -8.23 -26.43
C GLN A 80 -0.25 -8.50 -27.84
N GLN A 81 -0.76 -7.48 -28.53
CA GLN A 81 -1.17 -7.62 -29.91
C GLN A 81 0.07 -7.85 -30.78
N PRO A 82 0.18 -9.01 -31.47
CA PRO A 82 1.32 -9.25 -32.36
C PRO A 82 1.35 -8.14 -33.39
N LEU A 83 2.53 -7.64 -33.70
CA LEU A 83 2.76 -6.71 -34.79
C LEU A 83 2.33 -7.40 -36.10
N LYS A 84 1.04 -7.34 -36.42
CA LYS A 84 0.55 -7.70 -37.75
C LYS A 84 1.13 -6.65 -38.67
N GLY A 85 2.22 -7.03 -39.34
CA GLY A 85 2.90 -6.23 -40.34
C GLY A 85 1.86 -5.59 -41.25
N SER A 86 1.88 -4.27 -41.32
CA SER A 86 1.15 -3.55 -42.33
C SER A 86 1.88 -3.77 -43.65
N ARG A 87 1.38 -4.75 -44.42
CA ARG A 87 1.84 -5.16 -45.75
C ARG A 87 3.20 -5.85 -45.81
#